data_AF-A0A2V8GVH5-F1
#
_entry.id   AF-A0A2V8GVH5-F1
#
_cell.length_a   1.000
_cell.length_b   1.000
_cell.length_c   1.000
_cell.angle_alpha   90.00
_cell.angle_beta   90.00
_cell.angle_gamma   90.00
#
_symmetry.space_group_name_H-M   'P 1'
#
loop_
_entity.id
_entity.type
_entity.pdbx_description
1 polymer ?
#
loop_
_entity_poly.entity_id
_entity_poly.type
_entity_poly.pdbx_seq_one_letter_code
_entity_poly.pdbx_strand_id
1 'polypeptide(L)'
;ARWYGLDIPRHVIDYSRNSMLKLLADSGFVVNRIRHFNLRDNGPALVSSVFPSLDPVSRSVRHRKRNNDESRPVEWFRHLTYLLLVTCAYPVVLLESAFGCGATIMIEAKKK
;
A
#
# COMPACT_ATOMS: atom_id res chain seq x y z
N ALA A 1 26.39 -0.83 -0.54
CA ALA A 1 25.30 -0.96 0.44
C ALA A 1 24.60 -2.30 0.22
N ARG A 2 24.62 -3.21 1.20
CA ARG A 2 23.87 -4.48 1.14
C ARG A 2 22.46 -4.22 1.66
N TRP A 3 21.55 -3.86 0.76
CA TRP A 3 20.13 -3.75 1.09
C TRP A 3 19.57 -5.16 1.26
N TYR A 4 18.94 -5.44 2.39
CA TYR A 4 18.22 -6.67 2.63
C TYR A 4 16.74 -6.37 2.71
N GLY A 5 15.96 -6.88 1.75
CA GLY A 5 14.51 -6.75 1.77
C GLY A 5 13.95 -7.70 2.83
N LEU A 6 13.37 -7.13 3.90
CA LEU A 6 12.66 -7.90 4.90
C LEU A 6 11.16 -7.86 4.57
N ASP A 7 10.63 -8.98 4.07
CA ASP A 7 9.18 -9.13 3.86
C ASP A 7 8.60 -9.93 5.02
N ILE A 8 7.88 -9.25 5.91
CA ILE A 8 7.31 -9.85 7.12
C ILE A 8 5.88 -10.30 6.80
N PRO A 9 5.45 -11.50 7.23
CA PRO A 9 4.08 -11.97 7.00
C PRO A 9 3.04 -11.03 7.64
N ARG A 10 2.46 -10.17 6.79
CA ARG A 10 1.52 -9.09 7.16
C ARG A 10 0.19 -9.58 7.75
N HIS A 11 -0.10 -10.88 7.65
CA HIS A 11 -1.32 -11.50 8.17
C HIS A 11 -1.16 -12.01 9.61
N VAL A 12 0.08 -12.06 10.13
CA VAL A 12 0.37 -12.53 11.50
C VAL A 12 0.76 -11.36 12.40
N ILE A 13 1.43 -10.35 11.85
CA ILE A 13 1.99 -9.24 12.62
C ILE A 13 1.56 -7.92 11.99
N ASP A 14 0.80 -7.13 12.75
CA ASP A 14 0.51 -5.74 12.42
C ASP A 14 1.56 -4.83 13.09
N TYR A 15 2.35 -4.12 12.28
CA TYR A 15 3.34 -3.18 12.80
C TYR A 15 2.76 -1.78 12.83
N SER A 16 2.41 -1.32 14.03
CA SER A 16 2.14 0.10 14.23
C SER A 16 3.39 0.94 13.92
N ARG A 17 3.17 2.19 13.51
CA ARG A 17 4.23 3.21 13.37
C ARG A 17 5.12 3.26 14.62
N ASN A 18 4.52 3.23 15.81
CA ASN A 18 5.24 3.31 17.08
C ASN A 18 6.11 2.09 17.32
N SER A 19 5.64 0.89 16.94
CA SER A 19 6.43 -0.35 17.02
C SER A 19 7.67 -0.25 16.14
N MET A 20 7.54 0.30 14.92
CA MET A 20 8.67 0.48 14.01
C MET A 20 9.68 1.52 14.52
N LEU A 21 9.20 2.63 15.09
CA LEU A 21 10.05 3.64 15.70
C LEU A 21 10.82 3.08 16.90
N LYS A 22 10.16 2.27 17.74
CA LYS A 22 10.80 1.60 18.87
C LYS A 22 11.87 0.61 18.40
N LEU A 23 11.56 -0.22 17.40
CA LEU A 23 12.52 -1.16 16.83
C LEU A 23 13.78 -0.46 16.30
N LEU A 24 13.61 0.67 15.60
CA LEU A 24 14.74 1.46 15.08
C LEU A 24 15.57 2.05 16.22
N ALA A 25 14.92 2.60 17.25
CA ALA A 25 15.59 3.15 18.43
C ALA A 25 16.39 2.07 19.18
N ASP A 26 15.78 0.92 19.44
CA ASP A 26 16.41 -0.23 20.12
C ASP A 26 17.57 -0.81 19.30
N SER A 27 17.49 -0.70 17.96
CA SER A 27 18.56 -1.11 17.03
C SER A 27 19.69 -0.07 16.89
N GLY A 28 19.63 1.05 17.62
CA GLY A 28 20.66 2.11 17.58
C GLY A 28 20.57 3.07 16.39
N PHE A 29 19.41 3.16 15.72
CA PHE A 29 19.16 4.13 14.66
C PHE A 29 18.48 5.40 15.22
N VAL A 30 18.77 6.52 14.58
CA VAL A 30 18.09 7.81 14.78
C VAL A 30 17.25 8.10 13.56
N VAL A 31 15.98 8.41 13.78
CA VAL A 31 15.03 8.75 12.70
C VAL A 31 15.28 10.18 12.25
N ASN A 32 15.56 10.37 10.97
CA ASN A 32 15.79 11.68 10.38
C ASN A 32 14.52 12.26 9.76
N ARG A 33 13.74 11.42 9.07
CA ARG A 33 12.55 11.85 8.33
C ARG A 33 11.52 10.73 8.25
N ILE A 34 10.26 11.12 8.33
CA ILE A 34 9.12 10.24 8.07
C ILE A 34 8.31 10.85 6.94
N ARG A 35 8.00 10.07 5.91
CA ARG A 35 7.14 10.47 4.79
C ARG A 35 5.94 9.54 4.71
N HIS A 36 4.77 10.12 4.48
CA HIS A 36 3.51 9.39 4.35
C HIS A 36 3.03 9.29 2.90
N PHE A 37 3.69 10.02 1.98
CA PHE A 37 3.32 10.04 0.57
C PHE A 37 4.09 8.98 -0.23
N ASN A 38 3.35 8.08 -0.89
CA ASN A 38 3.88 7.22 -1.94
C ASN A 38 2.90 7.24 -3.13
N LEU A 39 3.40 7.71 -4.27
CA LEU A 39 2.62 7.81 -5.51
C LEU A 39 2.12 6.44 -5.97
N ARG A 40 2.93 5.39 -5.82
CA ARG A 40 2.57 4.06 -6.33
C ARG A 40 1.50 3.39 -5.49
N ASP A 41 1.61 3.50 -4.17
CA ASP A 41 0.89 2.59 -3.28
C ASP A 41 -0.32 3.24 -2.60
N ASN A 42 -0.29 4.54 -2.31
CA ASN A 42 -1.37 5.16 -1.53
C ASN A 42 -2.71 5.21 -2.28
N GLY A 43 -2.70 5.60 -3.57
CA GLY A 43 -3.91 5.62 -4.42
C GLY A 43 -4.56 4.24 -4.56
N PRO A 44 -3.82 3.24 -5.05
CA PRO A 44 -4.29 1.86 -5.13
C PRO A 44 -4.74 1.28 -3.78
N ALA A 45 -4.04 1.57 -2.68
CA ALA A 45 -4.42 1.09 -1.35
C ALA A 45 -5.77 1.66 -0.90
N LEU A 46 -6.03 2.95 -1.12
CA LEU A 46 -7.31 3.58 -0.78
C LEU A 46 -8.45 2.97 -1.61
N VAL A 47 -8.29 2.90 -2.94
CA VAL A 47 -9.31 2.34 -3.84
C VAL A 47 -9.58 0.87 -3.55
N SER A 48 -8.54 0.08 -3.29
CA SER A 48 -8.70 -1.35 -2.97
C SER A 48 -9.34 -1.59 -1.61
N SER A 49 -9.17 -0.67 -0.65
CA SER A 49 -9.81 -0.74 0.66
C SER A 49 -11.31 -0.43 0.57
N VAL A 50 -11.70 0.55 -0.24
CA VAL A 50 -13.11 0.94 -0.44
C VAL A 50 -13.82 -0.02 -1.40
N PHE A 51 -13.14 -0.45 -2.46
CA PHE A 51 -13.67 -1.32 -3.51
C PHE A 51 -12.82 -2.59 -3.70
N PRO A 52 -12.78 -3.50 -2.71
CA PRO A 52 -11.97 -4.73 -2.77
C PRO A 52 -12.41 -5.69 -3.89
N SER A 53 -13.64 -5.52 -4.40
CA SER A 53 -14.16 -6.27 -5.54
C SER A 53 -13.59 -5.81 -6.88
N LEU A 54 -13.10 -4.57 -6.99
CA LEU A 54 -12.52 -4.01 -8.22
C LEU A 54 -11.00 -4.18 -8.29
N ASP A 55 -10.34 -4.41 -7.16
CA ASP A 55 -8.89 -4.64 -7.09
C ASP A 55 -8.47 -5.79 -8.05
N PRO A 56 -7.60 -5.53 -9.04
CA PRO A 56 -7.20 -6.52 -10.03
C PRO A 56 -6.49 -7.73 -9.41
N VAL A 57 -5.70 -7.54 -8.34
CA VAL A 57 -4.95 -8.63 -7.70
C VAL A 57 -5.91 -9.53 -6.94
N SER A 58 -6.78 -8.97 -6.10
CA SER A 58 -7.81 -9.72 -5.37
C SER A 58 -8.78 -10.42 -6.32
N ARG A 59 -9.14 -9.79 -7.44
CA ARG A 59 -9.96 -10.42 -8.48
C ARG A 59 -9.27 -11.64 -9.09
N SER A 60 -8.03 -11.49 -9.58
CA SER A 60 -7.31 -12.60 -10.23
C SER A 60 -7.16 -13.82 -9.31
N VAL A 61 -6.89 -13.60 -8.02
CA VAL A 61 -6.86 -14.67 -7.00
C VAL A 61 -8.23 -15.34 -6.84
N ARG A 62 -9.32 -14.57 -6.79
CA ARG A 62 -10.68 -15.12 -6.68
C ARG A 62 -11.12 -15.90 -7.92
N HIS A 63 -10.82 -15.39 -9.12
CA HIS A 63 -11.13 -16.08 -10.38
C HIS A 63 -10.41 -17.42 -10.46
N ARG A 64 -9.10 -17.44 -10.14
CA ARG A 64 -8.31 -18.66 -10.08
C ARG A 64 -8.84 -19.66 -9.05
N LYS A 65 -9.28 -19.19 -7.88
CA LYS A 65 -9.86 -20.06 -6.85
C LYS A 65 -11.22 -20.65 -7.24
N ARG A 66 -12.06 -19.88 -7.94
CA ARG A 66 -13.43 -20.26 -8.31
C ARG A 66 -13.54 -20.92 -9.68
N ASN A 67 -12.44 -21.02 -10.43
CA ASN A 67 -12.40 -21.53 -11.81
C ASN A 67 -13.44 -20.81 -12.70
N ASN A 68 -13.57 -19.50 -12.50
CA ASN A 68 -14.58 -18.68 -13.15
C ASN A 68 -13.89 -17.70 -14.10
N ASP A 69 -14.05 -17.90 -15.40
CA ASP A 69 -13.48 -17.03 -16.42
C ASP A 69 -14.43 -15.84 -16.65
N GLU A 70 -13.93 -14.64 -16.38
CA GLU A 70 -14.62 -13.41 -16.76
C GLU A 70 -14.51 -13.21 -18.28
N SER A 71 -15.59 -12.73 -18.91
CA SER A 71 -15.52 -12.31 -20.31
C SER A 71 -14.50 -11.18 -20.45
N ARG A 72 -13.56 -11.31 -21.40
CA ARG A 72 -12.54 -10.30 -21.73
C ARG A 72 -13.02 -8.83 -21.74
N PRO A 73 -14.18 -8.47 -22.33
CA PRO A 73 -14.64 -7.08 -22.30
C PRO A 73 -15.02 -6.58 -20.90
N VAL A 74 -15.56 -7.45 -20.04
CA VAL A 74 -15.93 -7.12 -18.66
C VAL A 74 -14.68 -6.90 -17.82
N GLU A 75 -13.66 -7.74 -18.00
CA GLU A 75 -12.37 -7.60 -17.34
C GLU A 75 -11.72 -6.24 -17.67
N TRP A 76 -11.66 -5.91 -18.97
CA TRP A 76 -11.15 -4.62 -19.46
C TRP A 76 -11.91 -3.43 -18.89
N PHE A 77 -13.24 -3.48 -18.90
CA PHE A 77 -14.06 -2.41 -18.34
C PHE A 77 -13.75 -2.19 -16.85
N ARG A 78 -13.66 -3.27 -16.07
CA ARG A 78 -13.33 -3.19 -14.65
C ARG A 78 -11.91 -2.67 -14.40
N HIS A 79 -10.93 -3.02 -15.23
CA HIS A 79 -9.58 -2.44 -15.14
C HIS A 79 -9.59 -0.94 -15.44
N LEU A 80 -10.34 -0.51 -16.45
CA LEU A 80 -10.50 0.90 -16.77
C LEU A 80 -11.18 1.66 -15.62
N THR A 81 -12.27 1.11 -15.06
CA THR A 81 -12.95 1.69 -13.89
C THR A 81 -12.00 1.79 -12.70
N TYR A 82 -11.23 0.73 -12.41
CA TYR A 82 -10.25 0.73 -11.34
C TYR A 82 -9.17 1.81 -11.55
N LEU A 83 -8.62 1.91 -12.77
CA LEU A 83 -7.64 2.93 -13.12
C LEU A 83 -8.19 4.34 -12.93
N LEU A 84 -9.41 4.60 -13.39
CA LEU A 84 -10.08 5.89 -13.22
C LEU A 84 -10.27 6.23 -11.74
N LEU A 85 -10.75 5.28 -10.93
CA LEU A 85 -10.90 5.47 -9.48
C LEU A 85 -9.55 5.78 -8.81
N VAL A 86 -8.47 5.07 -9.18
CA VAL A 86 -7.13 5.35 -8.66
C VAL A 86 -6.69 6.76 -9.05
N THR A 87 -6.94 7.17 -10.30
CA THR A 87 -6.59 8.54 -10.74
C THR A 87 -7.36 9.61 -9.98
N CYS A 88 -8.65 9.39 -9.71
CA CYS A 88 -9.49 10.31 -8.93
C CYS A 88 -9.15 10.30 -7.42
N ALA A 89 -8.55 9.22 -6.91
CA ALA A 89 -8.15 9.11 -5.51
C ALA A 89 -6.87 9.89 -5.17
N TYR A 90 -6.01 10.19 -6.16
CA TYR A 90 -4.76 10.93 -5.92
C TYR A 90 -4.91 12.28 -5.19
N PRO A 91 -5.83 13.18 -5.55
CA PRO A 91 -6.00 14.43 -4.80
C PRO A 91 -6.33 14.18 -3.32
N VAL A 92 -7.16 13.18 -3.03
CA VAL A 92 -7.53 12.81 -1.65
C VAL A 92 -6.30 12.27 -0.90
N VAL A 93 -5.55 11.37 -1.53
CA VAL A 93 -4.33 10.79 -0.98
C VAL A 93 -3.23 11.82 -0.75
N LEU A 94 -3.10 12.80 -1.63
CA LEU A 94 -2.16 13.91 -1.49
C LEU A 94 -2.50 14.75 -0.25
N LEU A 95 -3.78 15.06 -0.05
CA LEU A 95 -4.24 15.76 1.15
C LEU A 95 -4.00 14.92 2.42
N GLU A 96 -4.39 13.64 2.42
CA GLU A 96 -4.16 12.73 3.54
C GLU A 96 -2.67 12.67 3.92
N SER A 97 -1.80 12.54 2.91
CA SER A 97 -0.34 12.49 3.09
C SER A 97 0.24 13.80 3.63
N ALA A 98 -0.37 14.95 3.27
CA ALA A 98 0.01 16.25 3.80
C ALA A 98 -0.35 16.39 5.29
N PHE A 99 -1.44 15.75 5.74
CA PHE A 99 -1.81 15.67 7.16
C PHE A 99 -1.00 14.63 7.96
N GLY A 100 -0.03 13.95 7.34
CA GLY A 100 0.78 12.93 8.01
C GLY A 100 0.07 11.59 8.21
N CYS A 101 -1.03 11.37 7.49
CA CYS A 101 -1.76 10.12 7.42
C CYS A 101 -1.51 9.45 6.06
N GLY A 102 -1.69 8.13 5.96
CA GLY A 102 -1.59 7.44 4.68
C GLY A 102 -1.27 5.96 4.82
N ALA A 103 -1.59 5.21 3.76
CA ALA A 103 -1.40 3.76 3.69
C ALA A 103 0.08 3.32 3.75
N THR A 104 1.00 4.20 3.37
CA THR A 104 2.44 3.90 3.36
C THR A 104 3.18 4.84 4.31
N ILE A 105 4.09 4.28 5.11
CA ILE A 105 5.07 5.05 5.88
C ILE A 105 6.47 4.73 5.38
N MET A 106 7.24 5.76 5.07
CA MET A 106 8.66 5.65 4.76
C MET A 106 9.45 6.35 5.85
N ILE A 107 10.29 5.59 6.55
CA ILE A 107 11.11 6.08 7.65
C ILE A 107 12.57 6.07 7.18
N GLU A 108 13.16 7.25 7.09
CA GLU A 108 14.59 7.42 6.82
C GLU A 108 15.30 7.51 8.17
N ALA A 109 16.19 6.55 8.44
CA ALA A 109 16.94 6.50 9.69
C ALA A 109 18.45 6.31 9.44
N LYS A 110 19.27 6.90 10.30
CA LYS A 110 20.74 6.79 10.25
C LYS A 110 21.22 6.11 11.53
N LYS A 111 22.18 5.19 11.40
CA LYS A 111 22.82 4.58 12.57
C LYS A 111 23.61 5.66 13.33
N LYS A 112 23.51 5.65 14.66
CA LYS A 112 24.36 6.50 15.51
C LYS A 112 25.83 6.23 15.26
#